data_AF-A0A1Q3BHH7-F1
#
_entry.id   AF-A0A1Q3BHH7-F1
#
_cell.length_a   1.000
_cell.length_b   1.000
_cell.length_c   1.000
_cell.angle_alpha   90.00
_cell.angle_beta   90.00
_cell.angle_gamma   90.00
#
_symmetry.space_group_name_H-M   'P 1'
#
loop_
_entity.id
_entity.type
_entity.pdbx_description
1 polymer ?
#
loop_
_entity_poly.entity_id
_entity_poly.type
_entity_poly.pdbx_seq_one_letter_code
_entity_poly.pdbx_strand_id
1 'polypeptide(L)'
;MFNNAGIVDDHKPRIIDNEKCDFELVLSVNVTGVFLGIKHAARVMIPAGSGSIITTASISSHLGGAASHAYSCSKHAVVGLTRNAAVELGQFGIRVNCLSPYALSTPLATKFLGLDEEGLENRMNSLENLKGVTLKAEDVSNAALYLASDEAKYVSGHNLFIDGAFSIVNPSLQLYQYPNDSRILSYMSPRFYPFLFRTFLLETFWIRK
;
A
#
# COMPACT_ATOMS: atom_id res chain seq x y z
N MET A 1 -0.36 7.71 -15.15
CA MET A 1 1.07 7.36 -14.97
C MET A 1 1.19 6.46 -13.76
N PHE A 2 1.93 5.35 -13.86
CA PHE A 2 2.18 4.45 -12.72
C PHE A 2 3.68 4.31 -12.47
N ASN A 3 4.19 4.91 -11.40
CA ASN A 3 5.58 4.80 -10.98
C ASN A 3 5.75 3.56 -10.08
N ASN A 4 6.21 2.46 -10.66
CA ASN A 4 6.41 1.19 -9.93
C ASN A 4 7.88 0.78 -9.75
N ALA A 5 8.78 1.28 -10.61
CA ALA A 5 10.18 0.88 -10.59
C ALA A 5 10.80 1.14 -9.21
N GLY A 6 11.52 0.15 -8.69
CA GLY A 6 12.22 0.25 -7.43
C GLY A 6 13.18 -0.91 -7.21
N ILE A 7 14.16 -0.67 -6.35
CA ILE A 7 15.15 -1.64 -5.90
C ILE A 7 15.22 -1.66 -4.37
N VAL A 8 15.83 -2.71 -3.84
CA VAL A 8 16.20 -2.87 -2.43
C VAL A 8 17.68 -3.24 -2.37
N ASP A 9 18.37 -2.69 -1.38
CA ASP A 9 19.74 -3.05 -1.01
C ASP A 9 19.78 -4.37 -0.23
N ASP A 10 20.99 -4.89 -0.01
CA ASP A 10 21.20 -6.12 0.75
C ASP A 10 20.69 -5.98 2.19
N HIS A 11 20.25 -7.10 2.77
CA HIS A 11 19.69 -7.11 4.11
C HIS A 11 20.78 -6.94 5.19
N LYS A 12 21.10 -5.69 5.52
CA LYS A 12 22.08 -5.30 6.56
C LYS A 12 21.35 -4.72 7.79
N PRO A 13 21.08 -5.53 8.83
CA PRO A 13 20.21 -5.13 9.94
C PRO A 13 20.83 -4.08 10.87
N ARG A 14 22.16 -3.95 10.91
CA ARG A 14 22.83 -2.96 11.74
C ARG A 14 23.14 -1.72 10.92
N ILE A 15 22.74 -0.55 11.42
CA ILE A 15 22.98 0.74 10.74
C ILE A 15 24.47 0.98 10.43
N ILE A 16 25.37 0.50 11.29
CA ILE A 16 26.83 0.67 11.14
C ILE A 16 27.44 -0.13 9.98
N ASP A 17 26.74 -1.14 9.45
CA ASP A 17 27.20 -1.95 8.32
C ASP A 17 26.72 -1.39 6.97
N ASN A 18 25.87 -0.36 6.98
CA ASN A 18 25.27 0.19 5.78
C ASN A 18 26.25 1.16 5.13
N GLU A 19 26.44 1.01 3.82
CA GLU A 19 27.35 1.84 3.05
C GLU A 19 26.60 3.00 2.40
N LYS A 20 27.27 4.16 2.32
CA LYS A 20 26.71 5.37 1.69
C LYS A 20 26.29 5.11 0.25
N CYS A 21 27.09 4.36 -0.52
CA CYS A 21 26.82 4.10 -1.93
C CYS A 21 25.53 3.29 -2.14
N ASP A 22 25.29 2.26 -1.32
CA ASP A 22 24.06 1.45 -1.38
C ASP A 22 22.84 2.31 -1.07
N PHE A 23 22.94 3.14 -0.02
CA PHE A 23 21.89 4.06 0.38
C PHE A 23 21.54 5.06 -0.73
N GLU A 24 22.55 5.70 -1.31
CA GLU A 24 22.37 6.65 -2.41
C GLU A 24 21.81 5.98 -3.67
N LEU A 25 22.22 4.75 -3.98
CA LEU A 25 21.70 4.00 -5.12
C LEU A 25 20.20 3.73 -4.97
N VAL A 26 19.76 3.25 -3.80
CA VAL A 26 18.33 3.02 -3.52
C VAL A 26 17.54 4.32 -3.65
N LEU A 27 18.02 5.43 -3.08
CA LEU A 27 17.34 6.73 -3.22
C LEU A 27 17.29 7.23 -4.66
N SER A 28 18.37 7.04 -5.43
CA SER A 28 18.43 7.47 -6.83
C SER A 28 17.35 6.80 -7.68
N VAL A 29 17.09 5.51 -7.45
CA VAL A 29 16.06 4.78 -8.20
C VAL A 29 14.68 5.07 -7.61
N ASN A 30 14.51 4.84 -6.32
CA ASN A 30 13.18 4.82 -5.69
C ASN A 30 12.61 6.22 -5.45
N VAL A 31 13.45 7.25 -5.30
CA VAL A 31 13.02 8.63 -5.04
C VAL A 31 13.22 9.49 -6.28
N THR A 32 14.45 9.59 -6.79
CA THR A 32 14.71 10.44 -7.96
C THR A 32 14.00 9.92 -9.20
N GLY A 33 13.93 8.59 -9.40
CA GLY A 33 13.14 8.00 -10.48
C GLY A 33 11.65 8.37 -10.41
N VAL A 34 11.04 8.28 -9.22
CA VAL A 34 9.64 8.69 -9.00
C VAL A 34 9.46 10.18 -9.26
N PHE A 35 10.34 11.02 -8.74
CA PHE A 35 10.33 12.46 -8.97
C PHE A 35 10.36 12.80 -10.47
N LEU A 36 11.25 12.16 -11.22
CA LEU A 36 11.32 12.35 -12.67
C LEU A 36 10.03 11.86 -13.35
N GLY A 37 9.49 10.71 -12.96
CA GLY A 37 8.22 10.19 -13.47
C GLY A 37 7.06 11.16 -13.26
N ILE A 38 6.92 11.71 -12.06
CA ILE A 38 5.91 12.74 -11.73
C ILE A 38 6.14 14.00 -12.56
N LYS A 39 7.38 14.54 -12.57
CA LYS A 39 7.75 15.75 -13.31
C LYS A 39 7.37 15.64 -14.78
N HIS A 40 7.74 14.53 -15.43
CA HIS A 40 7.50 14.34 -16.86
C HIS A 40 6.03 14.05 -17.19
N ALA A 41 5.31 13.33 -16.32
CA ALA A 41 3.87 13.16 -16.46
C ALA A 41 3.12 14.49 -16.31
N ALA A 42 3.48 15.30 -15.32
CA ALA A 42 2.87 16.61 -15.07
C ALA A 42 3.02 17.54 -16.28
N ARG A 43 4.17 17.53 -16.97
CA ARG A 43 4.38 18.33 -18.19
C ARG A 43 3.35 18.06 -19.30
N VAL A 44 2.83 16.83 -19.38
CA VAL A 44 1.82 16.44 -20.38
C VAL A 44 0.40 16.63 -19.84
N MET A 45 0.19 16.33 -18.56
CA MET A 45 -1.13 16.39 -17.93
C MET A 45 -1.61 17.82 -17.64
N ILE A 46 -0.70 18.76 -17.34
CA ILE A 46 -1.06 20.15 -17.02
C ILE A 46 -1.76 20.82 -18.22
N PRO A 47 -1.20 20.82 -19.45
CA PRO A 47 -1.91 21.35 -20.62
C PRO A 47 -3.22 20.61 -20.94
N ALA A 48 -3.32 19.32 -20.59
CA ALA A 48 -4.52 18.51 -20.79
C ALA A 48 -5.61 18.76 -19.73
N GLY A 49 -5.30 19.47 -18.64
CA GLY A 49 -6.24 19.78 -17.55
C GLY A 49 -6.80 18.55 -16.82
N SER A 50 -6.13 17.40 -16.94
CA SER A 50 -6.59 16.14 -16.37
C SER A 50 -5.45 15.13 -16.24
N GLY A 51 -5.54 14.26 -15.24
CA GLY A 51 -4.61 13.14 -15.09
C GLY A 51 -4.72 12.41 -13.77
N SER A 52 -4.16 11.20 -13.73
CA SER A 52 -3.94 10.43 -12.51
C SER A 52 -2.51 9.89 -12.50
N ILE A 53 -1.79 10.21 -11.42
CA ILE A 53 -0.43 9.74 -11.15
C ILE A 53 -0.48 8.87 -9.90
N ILE A 54 -0.03 7.63 -10.03
CA ILE A 54 -0.02 6.66 -8.94
C ILE A 54 1.42 6.17 -8.77
N THR A 55 1.88 6.05 -7.53
CA THR A 55 3.23 5.55 -7.21
C THR A 55 3.17 4.37 -6.25
N THR A 56 4.02 3.37 -6.45
CA THR A 56 4.18 2.24 -5.52
C THR A 56 5.09 2.64 -4.35
N ALA A 57 4.49 2.88 -3.19
CA ALA A 57 5.15 3.01 -1.90
C ALA A 57 5.36 1.61 -1.27
N SER A 58 5.05 1.44 0.02
CA SER A 58 5.18 0.18 0.78
C SER A 58 4.64 0.37 2.20
N ILE A 59 4.24 -0.70 2.90
CA ILE A 59 4.05 -0.67 4.36
C ILE A 59 5.25 -0.07 5.12
N SER A 60 6.47 -0.18 4.57
CA SER A 60 7.70 0.43 5.14
C SER A 60 7.72 1.95 5.05
N SER A 61 6.73 2.57 4.39
CA SER A 61 6.47 4.02 4.45
C SER A 61 5.72 4.46 5.71
N HIS A 62 5.34 3.51 6.57
CA HIS A 62 4.63 3.73 7.83
C HIS A 62 5.28 2.98 8.99
N LEU A 63 5.63 1.71 8.77
CA LEU A 63 6.27 0.87 9.77
C LEU A 63 7.80 0.93 9.70
N GLY A 64 8.44 1.07 10.86
CA GLY A 64 9.86 0.76 11.03
C GLY A 64 10.10 -0.74 11.15
N GLY A 65 11.28 -1.20 10.70
CA GLY A 65 11.70 -2.60 10.83
C GLY A 65 11.10 -3.57 9.79
N ALA A 66 10.36 -3.08 8.81
CA ALA A 66 9.75 -3.89 7.75
C ALA A 66 10.68 -4.12 6.54
N ALA A 67 11.73 -3.31 6.38
CA ALA A 67 12.69 -3.38 5.28
C ALA A 67 14.03 -2.74 5.70
N SER A 68 15.00 -2.69 4.78
CA SER A 68 16.29 -2.02 5.00
C SER A 68 16.11 -0.52 5.31
N HIS A 69 17.16 0.10 5.87
CA HIS A 69 17.16 1.53 6.19
C HIS A 69 16.97 2.40 4.94
N ALA A 70 17.71 2.11 3.86
CA ALA A 70 17.62 2.85 2.61
C ALA A 70 16.24 2.71 1.96
N TYR A 71 15.73 1.48 1.89
CA TYR A 71 14.41 1.22 1.30
C TYR A 71 13.30 1.92 2.07
N SER A 72 13.27 1.77 3.41
CA SER A 72 12.25 2.40 4.26
C SER A 72 12.28 3.92 4.15
N CYS A 73 13.47 4.52 4.14
CA CYS A 73 13.66 5.96 3.90
C CYS A 73 13.09 6.37 2.53
N SER A 74 13.41 5.61 1.47
CA SER A 74 12.92 5.90 0.13
C SER A 74 11.40 5.86 0.02
N LYS A 75 10.75 4.90 0.70
CA LYS A 75 9.29 4.73 0.65
C LYS A 75 8.55 5.79 1.49
N HIS A 76 9.15 6.28 2.58
CA HIS A 76 8.66 7.49 3.26
C HIS A 76 8.78 8.73 2.37
N ALA A 77 9.91 8.89 1.67
CA ALA A 77 10.12 10.02 0.76
C ALA A 77 9.09 10.03 -0.39
N VAL A 78 8.75 8.86 -0.94
CA VAL A 78 7.68 8.72 -1.94
C VAL A 78 6.34 9.25 -1.42
N VAL A 79 5.94 8.92 -0.19
CA VAL A 79 4.68 9.42 0.39
C VAL A 79 4.71 10.94 0.54
N GLY A 80 5.84 11.51 1.00
CA GLY A 80 6.01 12.96 1.09
C GLY A 80 5.91 13.64 -0.28
N LEU A 81 6.56 13.08 -1.29
CA LEU A 81 6.53 13.58 -2.66
C LEU A 81 5.13 13.50 -3.27
N THR A 82 4.41 12.39 -3.08
CA THR A 82 3.02 12.23 -3.50
C THR A 82 2.13 13.33 -2.91
N ARG A 83 2.26 13.63 -1.61
CA ARG A 83 1.44 14.66 -0.95
C ARG A 83 1.74 16.06 -1.51
N ASN A 84 3.00 16.43 -1.65
CA ASN A 84 3.37 17.72 -2.23
C ASN A 84 2.87 17.87 -3.67
N ALA A 85 3.09 16.86 -4.51
CA ALA A 85 2.64 16.88 -5.89
C ALA A 85 1.11 16.90 -6.01
N ALA A 86 0.38 16.24 -5.10
CA ALA A 86 -1.09 16.27 -5.08
C ALA A 86 -1.63 17.69 -4.83
N VAL A 87 -1.02 18.42 -3.89
CA VAL A 87 -1.42 19.80 -3.57
C VAL A 87 -1.13 20.74 -4.74
N GLU A 88 0.07 20.65 -5.33
CA GLU A 88 0.45 21.48 -6.47
C GLU A 88 -0.41 21.19 -7.70
N LEU A 89 -0.51 19.92 -8.10
CA LEU A 89 -1.09 19.54 -9.39
C LEU A 89 -2.63 19.49 -9.37
N GLY A 90 -3.24 19.49 -8.18
CA GLY A 90 -4.69 19.51 -8.02
C GLY A 90 -5.37 20.71 -8.71
N GLN A 91 -4.70 21.86 -8.75
CA GLN A 91 -5.22 23.06 -9.45
C GLN A 91 -5.40 22.85 -10.97
N PHE A 92 -4.74 21.83 -11.53
CA PHE A 92 -4.81 21.47 -12.95
C PHE A 92 -5.68 20.23 -13.20
N GLY A 93 -6.50 19.80 -12.23
CA GLY A 93 -7.35 18.61 -12.37
C GLY A 93 -6.59 17.28 -12.34
N ILE A 94 -5.37 17.27 -11.78
CA ILE A 94 -4.51 16.07 -11.71
C ILE A 94 -4.53 15.51 -10.29
N ARG A 95 -4.82 14.21 -10.17
CA ARG A 95 -4.77 13.48 -8.90
C ARG A 95 -3.42 12.78 -8.75
N VAL A 96 -2.85 12.82 -7.55
CA VAL A 96 -1.58 12.13 -7.25
C VAL A 96 -1.76 11.30 -5.99
N ASN A 97 -1.59 9.99 -6.08
CA ASN A 97 -1.76 9.07 -4.95
C ASN A 97 -0.61 8.05 -4.91
N CYS A 98 -0.52 7.30 -3.83
CA CYS A 98 0.37 6.14 -3.73
C CYS A 98 -0.32 4.91 -3.13
N LEU A 99 0.24 3.75 -3.46
CA LEU A 99 -0.17 2.46 -2.93
C LEU A 99 0.90 1.94 -1.99
N SER A 100 0.53 1.42 -0.83
CA SER A 100 1.43 0.76 0.12
C SER A 100 1.02 -0.69 0.33
N PRO A 101 1.46 -1.61 -0.55
CA PRO A 101 1.20 -3.03 -0.37
C PRO A 101 2.00 -3.61 0.80
N TYR A 102 1.42 -4.64 1.42
CA TYR A 102 2.13 -5.60 2.26
C TYR A 102 3.06 -6.48 1.42
N ALA A 103 3.77 -7.40 2.08
CA ALA A 103 4.66 -8.32 1.39
C ALA A 103 3.89 -9.21 0.41
N LEU A 104 4.33 -9.17 -0.84
CA LEU A 104 3.84 -9.97 -1.95
C LEU A 104 4.95 -10.90 -2.42
N SER A 105 4.58 -12.09 -2.91
CA SER A 105 5.52 -12.92 -3.67
C SER A 105 5.93 -12.20 -4.95
N THR A 106 7.11 -11.61 -4.92
CA THR A 106 7.73 -10.94 -6.06
C THR A 106 9.22 -11.28 -6.06
N PRO A 107 9.89 -11.29 -7.23
CA PRO A 107 11.33 -11.53 -7.30
C PRO A 107 12.17 -10.61 -6.37
N LEU A 108 11.69 -9.39 -6.13
CA LEU A 108 12.34 -8.45 -5.21
C LEU A 108 12.20 -8.92 -3.75
N ALA A 109 11.01 -9.34 -3.34
CA ALA A 109 10.74 -9.79 -1.97
C ALA A 109 11.37 -11.15 -1.66
N THR A 110 11.28 -12.11 -2.59
CA THR A 110 11.89 -13.45 -2.45
C THR A 110 13.41 -13.35 -2.33
N LYS A 111 14.05 -12.53 -3.16
CA LYS A 111 15.50 -12.25 -3.06
C LYS A 111 15.87 -11.58 -1.75
N PHE A 112 15.10 -10.58 -1.30
CA PHE A 112 15.40 -9.86 -0.07
C PHE A 112 15.28 -10.74 1.18
N LEU A 113 14.29 -11.63 1.22
CA LEU A 113 14.02 -12.51 2.37
C LEU A 113 14.74 -13.87 2.28
N GLY A 114 15.36 -14.19 1.14
CA GLY A 114 16.00 -15.47 0.90
C GLY A 114 15.01 -16.65 0.93
N LEU A 115 13.76 -16.41 0.53
CA LEU A 115 12.69 -17.39 0.49
C LEU A 115 12.24 -17.59 -0.96
N ASP A 116 11.75 -18.78 -1.28
CA ASP A 116 10.98 -18.98 -2.50
C ASP A 116 9.57 -18.37 -2.36
N GLU A 117 8.81 -18.40 -3.45
CA GLU A 117 7.45 -17.86 -3.53
C GLU A 117 6.53 -18.47 -2.47
N GLU A 118 6.48 -19.80 -2.39
CA GLU A 118 5.62 -20.52 -1.44
C GLU A 118 6.03 -20.24 0.02
N GLY A 119 7.32 -20.28 0.32
CA GLY A 119 7.84 -19.99 1.66
C GLY A 119 7.55 -18.54 2.08
N LEU A 120 7.62 -17.59 1.16
CA LEU A 120 7.26 -16.21 1.41
C LEU A 120 5.76 -16.06 1.70
N GLU A 121 4.89 -16.61 0.85
CA GLU A 121 3.44 -16.54 1.05
C GLU A 121 3.02 -17.18 2.37
N ASN A 122 3.50 -18.40 2.66
CA ASN A 122 3.20 -19.10 3.90
C ASN A 122 3.62 -18.29 5.12
N ARG A 123 4.82 -17.69 5.08
CA ARG A 123 5.32 -16.84 6.17
C ARG A 123 4.45 -15.59 6.34
N MET A 124 4.09 -14.92 5.25
CA MET A 124 3.32 -13.68 5.30
C MET A 124 1.87 -13.93 5.74
N ASN A 125 1.23 -14.98 5.25
CA ASN A 125 -0.13 -15.41 5.67
C ASN A 125 -0.17 -15.79 7.16
N SER A 126 0.91 -16.35 7.70
CA SER A 126 0.97 -16.65 9.15
C SER A 126 0.89 -15.39 10.01
N LEU A 127 1.46 -14.27 9.52
CA LEU A 127 1.58 -12.99 10.23
C LEU A 127 0.44 -12.02 9.95
N GLU A 128 -0.40 -12.28 8.95
CA GLU A 128 -1.48 -11.38 8.55
C GLU A 128 -2.59 -11.27 9.61
N ASN A 129 -3.30 -10.15 9.65
CA ASN A 129 -4.51 -10.03 10.49
C ASN A 129 -5.76 -10.51 9.76
N LEU A 130 -5.87 -10.21 8.46
CA LEU A 130 -6.98 -10.66 7.61
C LEU A 130 -6.78 -12.11 7.18
N LYS A 131 -7.34 -13.05 7.95
CA LYS A 131 -7.15 -14.48 7.70
C LYS A 131 -7.96 -15.00 6.49
N GLY A 132 -7.35 -15.95 5.77
CA GLY A 132 -8.03 -16.74 4.72
C GLY A 132 -7.97 -16.11 3.33
N VAL A 133 -7.25 -15.00 3.17
CA VAL A 133 -7.04 -14.33 1.89
C VAL A 133 -5.55 -14.05 1.74
N THR A 134 -4.93 -14.61 0.70
CA THR A 134 -3.54 -14.29 0.37
C THR A 134 -3.51 -13.08 -0.55
N LEU A 135 -2.71 -12.08 -0.20
CA LEU A 135 -2.50 -10.90 -1.03
C LEU A 135 -1.77 -11.29 -2.33
N LYS A 136 -2.32 -10.91 -3.48
CA LYS A 136 -1.76 -11.17 -4.81
C LYS A 136 -1.51 -9.88 -5.59
N ALA A 137 -0.76 -9.98 -6.70
CA ALA A 137 -0.45 -8.83 -7.55
C ALA A 137 -1.71 -8.19 -8.14
N GLU A 138 -2.75 -8.99 -8.38
CA GLU A 138 -4.07 -8.59 -8.85
C GLU A 138 -4.77 -7.65 -7.86
N ASP A 139 -4.57 -7.82 -6.56
CA ASP A 139 -5.15 -6.92 -5.56
C ASP A 139 -4.53 -5.52 -5.64
N VAL A 140 -3.22 -5.45 -5.88
CA VAL A 140 -2.50 -4.19 -6.08
C VAL A 140 -2.91 -3.52 -7.38
N SER A 141 -3.08 -4.28 -8.46
CA SER A 141 -3.52 -3.73 -9.74
C SER A 141 -4.97 -3.26 -9.69
N ASN A 142 -5.86 -3.95 -8.97
CA ASN A 142 -7.23 -3.51 -8.73
C ASN A 142 -7.28 -2.21 -7.91
N ALA A 143 -6.43 -2.08 -6.88
CA ALA A 143 -6.30 -0.84 -6.13
C ALA A 143 -5.76 0.33 -6.99
N ALA A 144 -4.78 0.04 -7.87
CA ALA A 144 -4.30 1.01 -8.85
C ALA A 144 -5.40 1.43 -9.82
N LEU A 145 -6.19 0.47 -10.31
CA LEU A 145 -7.31 0.72 -11.22
C LEU A 145 -8.37 1.62 -10.56
N TYR A 146 -8.73 1.34 -9.30
CA TYR A 146 -9.61 2.21 -8.52
C TYR A 146 -9.07 3.64 -8.46
N LEU A 147 -7.80 3.83 -8.07
CA LEU A 147 -7.20 5.16 -8.01
C LEU A 147 -7.06 5.83 -9.38
N ALA A 148 -7.00 5.06 -10.46
CA ALA A 148 -6.92 5.58 -11.83
C ALA A 148 -8.29 6.01 -12.36
N SER A 149 -9.38 5.40 -11.89
CA SER A 149 -10.73 5.61 -12.42
C SER A 149 -11.45 6.84 -11.82
N ASP A 150 -12.65 7.11 -12.35
CA ASP A 150 -13.54 8.17 -11.86
C ASP A 150 -14.17 7.86 -10.50
N GLU A 151 -14.15 6.59 -10.06
CA GLU A 151 -14.59 6.21 -8.71
C GLU A 151 -13.72 6.84 -7.62
N ALA A 152 -12.47 7.19 -7.97
CA ALA A 152 -11.54 7.92 -7.10
C ALA A 152 -11.44 9.42 -7.44
N LYS A 153 -12.45 10.02 -8.10
CA LYS A 153 -12.40 11.42 -8.59
C LYS A 153 -12.10 12.47 -7.51
N TYR A 154 -12.37 12.17 -6.24
CA TYR A 154 -12.09 13.07 -5.11
C TYR A 154 -10.99 12.55 -4.17
N VAL A 155 -10.24 11.54 -4.58
CA VAL A 155 -9.12 10.96 -3.83
C VAL A 155 -7.81 11.45 -4.44
N SER A 156 -7.10 12.31 -3.71
CA SER A 156 -5.77 12.85 -4.06
C SER A 156 -4.93 13.04 -2.80
N GLY A 157 -3.62 12.81 -2.91
CA GLY A 157 -2.66 12.85 -1.80
C GLY A 157 -2.72 11.63 -0.87
N HIS A 158 -3.50 10.61 -1.22
CA HIS A 158 -3.75 9.46 -0.36
C HIS A 158 -2.66 8.39 -0.51
N ASN A 159 -2.33 7.75 0.62
CA ASN A 159 -1.52 6.54 0.68
C ASN A 159 -2.45 5.37 1.01
N LEU A 160 -2.84 4.60 -0.01
CA LEU A 160 -3.76 3.48 0.14
C LEU A 160 -2.98 2.24 0.57
N PHE A 161 -3.22 1.77 1.79
CA PHE A 161 -2.64 0.52 2.30
C PHE A 161 -3.41 -0.68 1.78
N ILE A 162 -2.66 -1.68 1.31
CA ILE A 162 -3.19 -2.97 0.82
C ILE A 162 -2.49 -4.04 1.65
N ASP A 163 -2.88 -4.16 2.92
CA ASP A 163 -2.09 -4.88 3.92
C ASP A 163 -2.88 -5.71 4.92
N GLY A 164 -4.20 -5.84 4.74
CA GLY A 164 -5.04 -6.59 5.66
C GLY A 164 -4.94 -6.11 7.10
N ALA A 165 -4.77 -4.80 7.32
CA ALA A 165 -4.58 -4.16 8.62
C ALA A 165 -3.27 -4.50 9.34
N PHE A 166 -2.28 -5.07 8.65
CA PHE A 166 -0.97 -5.39 9.23
C PHE A 166 -0.30 -4.15 9.85
N SER A 167 -0.37 -3.00 9.18
CA SER A 167 0.35 -1.80 9.59
C SER A 167 -0.20 -1.05 10.82
N ILE A 168 -1.41 -1.40 11.29
CA ILE A 168 -2.11 -0.63 12.34
C ILE A 168 -2.23 -1.37 13.68
N VAL A 169 -1.56 -2.52 13.84
CA VAL A 169 -1.62 -3.31 15.06
C VAL A 169 -0.24 -3.79 15.50
N ASN A 170 -0.06 -3.88 16.81
CA ASN A 170 1.01 -4.67 17.39
C ASN A 170 0.43 -6.04 17.78
N PRO A 171 0.74 -7.13 17.04
CA PRO A 171 0.15 -8.44 17.31
C PRO A 171 0.55 -9.01 18.68
N SER A 172 1.64 -8.51 19.28
CA SER A 172 2.07 -8.94 20.62
C SER A 172 1.14 -8.47 21.74
N LEU A 173 0.27 -7.48 21.51
CA LEU A 173 -0.67 -6.99 22.53
C LEU A 173 -1.84 -7.96 22.77
N GLN A 174 -2.18 -8.80 21.79
CA GLN A 174 -3.19 -9.86 21.90
C GLN A 174 -4.57 -9.40 22.45
N LEU A 175 -4.93 -8.12 22.28
CA LEU A 175 -6.13 -7.52 22.87
C LEU A 175 -7.45 -8.15 22.36
N TYR A 176 -7.47 -8.60 21.10
CA TYR A 176 -8.66 -9.11 20.43
C TYR A 176 -8.60 -10.64 20.21
N GLN A 177 -8.33 -11.40 21.27
CA GLN A 177 -8.41 -12.87 21.22
C GLN A 177 -9.83 -13.36 21.46
N TYR A 178 -10.40 -14.03 20.47
CA TYR A 178 -11.64 -14.77 20.65
C TYR A 178 -11.34 -16.13 21.28
N PRO A 179 -12.17 -16.63 22.21
CA PRO A 179 -12.08 -18.00 22.67
C PRO A 179 -12.17 -18.96 21.47
N ASN A 180 -11.44 -20.08 21.50
CA ASN A 180 -11.57 -21.19 20.56
C ASN A 180 -12.91 -21.92 20.75
N ASP A 181 -14.02 -21.19 20.70
CA ASP A 181 -15.36 -21.74 20.79
C ASP A 181 -15.83 -22.06 19.38
N SER A 182 -15.90 -23.35 19.07
CA SER A 182 -16.35 -23.91 17.78
C SER A 182 -17.75 -23.44 17.36
N ARG A 183 -18.48 -22.76 18.25
CA ARG A 183 -19.78 -22.14 17.99
C ARG A 183 -19.74 -20.90 17.10
N ILE A 184 -18.63 -20.16 17.00
CA ILE A 184 -18.59 -18.96 16.12
C ILE A 184 -18.53 -19.35 14.64
N LEU A 185 -17.84 -20.46 14.32
CA LEU A 185 -17.77 -20.99 12.96
C LEU A 185 -19.13 -21.44 12.41
N SER A 186 -20.11 -21.79 13.26
CA SER A 186 -21.45 -22.19 12.82
C SER A 186 -22.31 -21.01 12.35
N TYR A 187 -22.05 -19.80 12.85
CA TYR A 187 -22.74 -18.57 12.41
C TYR A 187 -22.19 -18.01 11.09
N MET A 188 -20.98 -18.41 10.69
CA MET A 188 -20.35 -17.99 9.42
C MET A 188 -20.79 -18.83 8.21
N SER A 189 -21.76 -19.75 8.37
CA SER A 189 -22.36 -20.44 7.22
C SER A 189 -23.08 -19.44 6.30
N PRO A 190 -23.05 -19.60 4.97
CA PRO A 190 -23.57 -18.61 4.00
C PRO A 190 -25.08 -18.31 4.10
N ARG A 191 -25.81 -18.94 5.02
CA ARG A 191 -27.27 -18.86 5.13
C ARG A 191 -27.80 -17.61 5.83
N PHE A 192 -26.95 -16.77 6.43
CA PHE A 192 -27.37 -15.57 7.19
C PHE A 192 -27.06 -14.22 6.54
N TYR A 193 -26.75 -14.18 5.24
CA TYR A 193 -26.40 -12.94 4.54
C TYR A 193 -27.54 -11.96 4.16
N PRO A 194 -28.87 -12.26 4.21
CA PRO A 194 -29.83 -11.26 3.73
C PRO A 194 -30.39 -10.31 4.81
N PHE A 195 -30.03 -10.43 6.10
CA PHE A 195 -30.69 -9.63 7.15
C PHE A 195 -29.98 -8.32 7.52
N LEU A 196 -28.67 -8.22 7.37
CA LEU A 196 -27.90 -7.03 7.78
C LEU A 196 -27.77 -5.94 6.71
N PHE A 197 -27.97 -6.28 5.43
CA PHE A 197 -27.85 -5.29 4.35
C PHE A 197 -29.07 -4.36 4.20
N ARG A 198 -30.21 -4.71 4.81
CA ARG A 198 -31.46 -3.93 4.66
C ARG A 198 -31.65 -2.84 5.71
N THR A 199 -30.94 -2.89 6.84
CA THR A 199 -31.14 -1.94 7.94
C THR A 199 -30.22 -0.71 7.85
N PHE A 200 -29.05 -0.82 7.22
CA PHE A 200 -28.09 0.29 7.16
C PHE A 200 -28.33 1.29 6.02
N LEU A 201 -29.10 0.91 4.99
CA LEU A 201 -29.40 1.78 3.84
C LEU A 201 -30.65 2.66 4.04
N LEU A 202 -31.42 2.48 5.11
CA LEU A 202 -32.64 3.26 5.37
C LEU A 202 -32.45 4.43 6.36
N GLU A 203 -31.36 4.48 7.13
CA GLU A 203 -31.17 5.55 8.14
C GLU A 203 -30.34 6.75 7.67
N THR A 204 -29.66 6.71 6.53
CA THR A 204 -28.85 7.85 6.04
C THR A 204 -29.54 8.77 5.03
N PHE A 205 -30.81 8.51 4.66
CA PHE A 205 -31.54 9.33 3.68
C PHE A 205 -32.46 10.42 4.28
N TRP A 206 -32.41 10.65 5.60
CA TRP A 206 -33.22 11.68 6.27
C TRP A 206 -32.40 12.76 7.00
N ILE A 207 -31.36 13.32 6.37
CA ILE A 207 -30.82 14.63 6.80
C ILE A 207 -30.43 15.45 5.56
N ARG A 208 -31.42 16.13 4.97
CA ARG A 208 -31.31 17.49 4.38
C ARG A 208 -32.69 17.93 3.90
N LYS A 209 -33.33 18.78 4.72
CA LYS A 209 -34.26 19.81 4.24
C LYS A 209 -33.46 20.94 3.62
#